data_AF-A0A9P5D720-F1
#
_entry.id   AF-A0A9P5D720-F1
#
_cell.length_a   1.000
_cell.length_b   1.000
_cell.length_c   1.000
_cell.angle_alpha   90.00
_cell.angle_beta   90.00
_cell.angle_gamma   90.00
#
_symmetry.space_group_name_H-M   'P 1'
#
loop_
_entity.id
_entity.type
_entity.pdbx_description
1 polymer ?
#
loop_
_entity_poly.entity_id
_entity_poly.type
_entity_poly.pdbx_seq_one_letter_code
_entity_poly.pdbx_strand_id
1 'polypeptide(L)'
;MSFRKRNVIVSSSSSNSSPPALRQQEQTPPLGVRPSPLDGRLTTSTGTQSLDQLLAGHNGFPLGTSLLIQEAGTTDFGGTLLRYFAGEGLVQGHNVHLLGYGDVWRRELPGMGSGDKKSSSSRRESLPAADDKMKIAWRYETLGNAYSRNNTSVEPKACGKEGAIFCHSFDLTKRLENSHIKGKLFTSPMADSLSSQPDQAIFFKKFLSDVAARIKNSPTSSVHRIVVPSLLSPTLYSSGSCRPYHILQFLHGLRALLRRYPGQIVAMATLPISLFPRSAGLTRWMELLFDGCLELIPLQQQSQIALEPGKEDKSQGLLRVHSLPVFHEKGGGLEGSWSRKDLSFKLSASSGLVITPYSLPPVGEEEEAAKAAAKSNDSKKESLDF
;
A
#
# COMPACT_ATOMS: atom_id res chain seq x y z
N MET A 1 -24.34 7.25 59.84
CA MET A 1 -24.16 8.46 59.00
C MET A 1 -24.39 8.08 57.54
N SER A 2 -25.62 8.19 57.04
CA SER A 2 -25.95 7.87 55.64
C SER A 2 -25.99 9.16 54.81
N PHE A 3 -25.09 9.29 53.84
CA PHE A 3 -25.09 10.41 52.91
C PHE A 3 -26.21 10.23 51.86
N ARG A 4 -27.26 11.05 51.94
CA ARG A 4 -28.27 11.16 50.86
C ARG A 4 -27.78 12.13 49.80
N LYS A 5 -27.69 11.65 48.56
CA LYS A 5 -27.37 12.44 47.37
C LYS A 5 -28.59 13.30 46.98
N ARG A 6 -28.49 14.63 47.07
CA ARG A 6 -29.46 15.56 46.50
C ARG A 6 -29.04 15.89 45.07
N ASN A 7 -29.84 15.50 44.09
CA ASN A 7 -29.70 16.01 42.73
C ASN A 7 -30.39 17.38 42.66
N VAL A 8 -29.59 18.44 42.56
CA VAL A 8 -30.10 19.79 42.23
C VAL A 8 -29.96 19.95 40.72
N ILE A 9 -31.09 20.09 40.04
CA ILE A 9 -31.14 20.45 38.62
C ILE A 9 -31.04 21.98 38.55
N VAL A 10 -29.95 22.50 37.99
CA VAL A 10 -29.78 23.94 37.73
C VAL A 10 -30.60 24.27 36.48
N SER A 11 -31.78 24.83 36.66
CA SER A 11 -32.57 25.42 35.57
C SER A 11 -32.06 26.82 35.27
N SER A 12 -31.36 27.01 34.15
CA SER A 12 -31.09 28.35 33.62
C SER A 12 -32.32 28.85 32.86
N SER A 13 -32.85 29.98 33.30
CA SER A 13 -33.98 30.70 32.73
C SER A 13 -33.75 31.14 31.29
N SER A 14 -34.83 31.06 30.54
CA SER A 14 -35.01 31.34 29.12
C SER A 14 -34.47 32.69 28.66
N SER A 15 -33.53 32.66 27.72
CA SER A 15 -33.42 33.69 26.68
C SER A 15 -33.68 33.01 25.34
N ASN A 16 -34.63 33.56 24.58
CA ASN A 16 -34.96 33.11 23.22
C ASN A 16 -33.76 33.35 22.31
N SER A 17 -32.91 32.35 22.17
CA SER A 17 -32.14 32.13 20.96
C SER A 17 -31.99 30.63 20.79
N SER A 18 -32.75 30.07 19.86
CA SER A 18 -32.50 28.73 19.35
C SER A 18 -31.01 28.61 19.03
N PRO A 19 -30.25 27.71 19.67
CA PRO A 19 -28.88 27.48 19.26
C PRO A 19 -28.95 27.04 17.79
N PRO A 20 -28.08 27.52 16.90
CA PRO A 20 -28.02 26.95 15.57
C PRO A 20 -27.74 25.47 15.80
N ALA A 21 -28.70 24.62 15.46
CA ALA A 21 -28.45 23.20 15.33
C ALA A 21 -27.24 23.13 14.40
N LEU A 22 -26.08 22.77 14.95
CA LEU A 22 -24.94 22.33 14.18
C LEU A 22 -25.50 21.14 13.41
N ARG A 23 -25.98 21.41 12.20
CA ARG A 23 -26.17 20.40 11.18
C ARG A 23 -24.77 19.81 11.05
N GLN A 24 -24.51 18.72 11.78
CA GLN A 24 -23.60 17.71 11.31
C GLN A 24 -24.20 17.29 9.97
N GLN A 25 -23.86 18.04 8.92
CA GLN A 25 -23.82 17.45 7.61
C GLN A 25 -22.84 16.30 7.81
N GLU A 26 -23.37 15.08 7.93
CA GLU A 26 -22.62 13.87 7.61
C GLU A 26 -22.18 14.07 6.16
N GLN A 27 -21.09 14.81 5.97
CA GLN A 27 -20.41 14.89 4.71
C GLN A 27 -19.84 13.50 4.53
N THR A 28 -20.58 12.69 3.78
CA THR A 28 -20.12 11.39 3.32
C THR A 28 -18.71 11.60 2.78
N PRO A 29 -17.70 10.89 3.31
CA PRO A 29 -16.34 11.09 2.88
C PRO A 29 -16.25 10.86 1.36
N PRO A 30 -15.28 11.49 0.68
CA PRO A 30 -15.06 11.25 -0.74
C PRO A 30 -14.96 9.76 -1.03
N LEU A 31 -15.38 9.33 -2.22
CA LEU A 31 -15.22 7.94 -2.66
C LEU A 31 -13.77 7.51 -2.47
N GLY A 32 -13.52 6.32 -1.92
CA GLY A 32 -12.17 5.84 -1.67
C GLY A 32 -11.45 6.44 -0.45
N VAL A 33 -12.15 7.27 0.33
CA VAL A 33 -11.65 7.82 1.60
C VAL A 33 -12.48 7.30 2.76
N ARG A 34 -11.82 6.91 3.84
CA ARG A 34 -12.48 6.57 5.10
C ARG A 34 -11.71 7.09 6.31
N PRO A 35 -12.39 7.35 7.44
CA PRO A 35 -11.71 7.60 8.70
C PRO A 35 -10.85 6.41 9.13
N SER A 36 -9.64 6.69 9.58
CA SER A 36 -8.72 5.77 10.23
C SER A 36 -9.40 5.18 11.47
N PRO A 37 -9.36 3.85 11.67
CA PRO A 37 -9.90 3.23 12.88
C PRO A 37 -9.07 3.57 14.13
N LEU A 38 -7.82 4.00 13.98
CA LEU A 38 -6.94 4.31 15.10
C LEU A 38 -7.21 5.69 15.71
N ASP A 39 -7.48 6.70 14.87
CA ASP A 39 -7.53 8.10 15.28
C ASP A 39 -8.45 9.00 14.44
N GLY A 40 -9.28 8.43 13.56
CA GLY A 40 -10.31 9.15 12.80
C GLY A 40 -9.79 10.00 11.63
N ARG A 41 -8.47 10.13 11.41
CA ARG A 41 -7.93 10.88 10.27
C ARG A 41 -8.36 10.27 8.94
N LEU A 42 -8.49 11.09 7.90
CA LEU A 42 -8.84 10.57 6.57
C LEU A 42 -7.70 9.72 6.00
N THR A 43 -8.06 8.54 5.51
CA THR A 43 -7.15 7.57 4.90
C THR A 43 -7.71 7.13 3.55
N THR A 44 -6.82 6.75 2.64
CA THR A 44 -7.17 6.20 1.34
C THR A 44 -6.39 4.91 1.06
N SER A 45 -6.90 4.02 0.23
CA SER A 45 -6.18 2.77 -0.05
C SER A 45 -4.92 3.00 -0.87
N THR A 46 -3.87 2.21 -0.62
CA THR A 46 -2.67 2.10 -1.45
C THR A 46 -2.89 1.31 -2.74
N GLY A 47 -4.06 0.71 -2.95
CA GLY A 47 -4.30 -0.27 -4.02
C GLY A 47 -3.72 -1.65 -3.70
N THR A 48 -3.15 -1.84 -2.50
CA THR A 48 -2.63 -3.12 -2.02
C THR A 48 -3.10 -3.33 -0.59
N GLN A 49 -4.07 -4.23 -0.41
CA GLN A 49 -4.73 -4.44 0.88
C GLN A 49 -3.75 -4.84 2.01
N SER A 50 -2.74 -5.66 1.73
CA SER A 50 -1.74 -6.04 2.72
C SER A 50 -0.83 -4.87 3.12
N LEU A 51 -0.59 -3.93 2.21
CA LEU A 51 0.16 -2.70 2.53
C LEU A 51 -0.70 -1.75 3.37
N ASP A 52 -2.00 -1.63 3.07
CA ASP A 52 -2.93 -0.83 3.88
C ASP A 52 -2.97 -1.30 5.34
N GLN A 53 -2.98 -2.61 5.57
CA GLN A 53 -2.94 -3.21 6.91
C GLN A 53 -1.61 -2.94 7.65
N LEU A 54 -0.51 -2.80 6.91
CA LEU A 54 0.81 -2.54 7.46
C LEU A 54 0.98 -1.09 7.97
N LEU A 55 0.17 -0.14 7.50
CA LEU A 55 0.31 1.29 7.79
C LEU A 55 -0.18 1.68 9.19
N ALA A 56 0.56 1.20 10.19
CA ALA A 56 0.45 1.56 11.59
C ALA A 56 -0.94 1.41 12.24
N GLY A 57 -1.78 0.47 11.78
CA GLY A 57 -3.15 0.31 12.27
C GLY A 57 -4.16 1.31 11.67
N HIS A 58 -3.74 2.19 10.77
CA HIS A 58 -4.65 3.05 10.01
C HIS A 58 -5.46 2.28 8.96
N ASN A 59 -5.07 1.05 8.60
CA ASN A 59 -5.73 0.21 7.60
C ASN A 59 -5.97 0.97 6.28
N GLY A 60 -4.96 1.71 5.85
CA GLY A 60 -5.02 2.64 4.74
C GLY A 60 -3.93 3.69 4.87
N PHE A 61 -3.71 4.44 3.81
CA PHE A 61 -2.69 5.48 3.73
C PHE A 61 -3.24 6.83 4.20
N PRO A 62 -2.73 7.39 5.31
CA PRO A 62 -3.18 8.69 5.80
C PRO A 62 -2.99 9.81 4.78
N LEU A 63 -4.02 10.63 4.59
CA LEU A 63 -3.89 11.86 3.82
C LEU A 63 -2.94 12.84 4.54
N GLY A 64 -2.30 13.70 3.75
CA GLY A 64 -1.27 14.63 4.20
C GLY A 64 0.09 14.00 4.46
N THR A 65 0.29 12.75 4.05
CA THR A 65 1.54 12.00 4.29
C THR A 65 2.16 11.45 3.01
N SER A 66 3.41 11.00 3.13
CA SER A 66 4.25 10.48 2.07
C SER A 66 4.93 9.17 2.44
N LEU A 67 5.09 8.29 1.45
CA LEU A 67 5.72 6.98 1.61
C LEU A 67 6.82 6.80 0.57
N LEU A 68 8.03 6.50 1.03
CA LEU A 68 9.16 6.12 0.20
C LEU A 68 9.30 4.58 0.19
N ILE A 69 9.32 3.99 -1.00
CA ILE A 69 9.56 2.57 -1.22
C ILE A 69 10.95 2.42 -1.83
N GLN A 70 11.87 1.90 -1.05
CA GLN A 70 13.22 1.58 -1.48
C GLN A 70 13.25 0.17 -2.03
N GLU A 71 13.96 -0.06 -3.12
CA GLU A 71 14.11 -1.40 -3.70
C GLU A 71 15.57 -1.66 -4.06
N ALA A 72 16.09 -2.80 -3.61
CA ALA A 72 17.41 -3.30 -3.98
C ALA A 72 17.33 -4.21 -5.22
N GLY A 73 18.36 -4.17 -6.05
CA GLY A 73 18.47 -5.02 -7.25
C GLY A 73 17.93 -4.36 -8.51
N THR A 74 17.52 -5.19 -9.47
CA THR A 74 17.09 -4.79 -10.81
C THR A 74 15.61 -5.07 -11.07
N THR A 75 14.87 -5.55 -10.07
CA THR A 75 13.42 -5.77 -10.15
C THR A 75 12.64 -4.47 -9.99
N ASP A 76 11.34 -4.49 -10.28
CA ASP A 76 10.43 -3.34 -10.18
C ASP A 76 9.17 -3.68 -9.36
N PHE A 77 9.35 -4.28 -8.19
CA PHE A 77 8.24 -4.55 -7.26
C PHE A 77 7.65 -3.25 -6.70
N GLY A 78 8.51 -2.27 -6.41
CA GLY A 78 8.13 -0.94 -5.96
C GLY A 78 7.34 -0.18 -7.03
N GLY A 79 7.75 -0.23 -8.30
CA GLY A 79 6.96 0.36 -9.39
C GLY A 79 5.60 -0.33 -9.55
N THR A 80 5.50 -1.63 -9.27
CA THR A 80 4.22 -2.34 -9.25
C THR A 80 3.29 -1.81 -8.16
N LEU A 81 3.79 -1.55 -6.94
CA LEU A 81 3.02 -0.89 -5.88
C LEU A 81 2.55 0.51 -6.29
N LEU A 82 3.40 1.30 -6.95
CA LEU A 82 3.01 2.63 -7.46
C LEU A 82 1.91 2.55 -8.51
N ARG A 83 1.94 1.53 -9.39
CA ARG A 83 0.88 1.31 -10.39
C ARG A 83 -0.44 0.92 -9.73
N TYR A 84 -0.43 0.10 -8.68
CA TYR A 84 -1.64 -0.16 -7.88
C TYR A 84 -2.17 1.12 -7.21
N PHE A 85 -1.29 1.92 -6.61
CA PHE A 85 -1.64 3.18 -5.97
C PHE A 85 -2.26 4.20 -6.94
N ALA A 86 -1.72 4.29 -8.16
CA ALA A 86 -2.26 5.12 -9.22
C ALA A 86 -3.59 4.57 -9.76
N GLY A 87 -3.65 3.26 -10.02
CA GLY A 87 -4.85 2.56 -10.51
C GLY A 87 -6.03 2.72 -9.56
N GLU A 88 -5.81 2.50 -8.26
CA GLU A 88 -6.82 2.70 -7.21
C GLU A 88 -7.33 4.15 -7.21
N GLY A 89 -6.44 5.12 -7.35
CA GLY A 89 -6.83 6.51 -7.51
C GLY A 89 -7.74 6.76 -8.71
N LEU A 90 -7.39 6.22 -9.88
CA LEU A 90 -8.18 6.42 -11.09
C LEU A 90 -9.56 5.74 -11.00
N VAL A 91 -9.65 4.56 -10.38
CA VAL A 91 -10.93 3.86 -10.17
C VAL A 91 -11.83 4.60 -9.16
N GLN A 92 -11.23 5.16 -8.11
CA GLN A 92 -11.96 5.90 -7.06
C GLN A 92 -12.36 7.33 -7.47
N GLY A 93 -11.85 7.87 -8.58
CA GLY A 93 -12.16 9.23 -9.02
C GLY A 93 -11.17 10.29 -8.55
N HIS A 94 -9.98 9.89 -8.10
CA HIS A 94 -8.94 10.79 -7.60
C HIS A 94 -8.14 11.41 -8.76
N ASN A 95 -7.49 12.53 -8.46
CA ASN A 95 -6.54 13.19 -9.35
C ASN A 95 -5.14 12.60 -9.11
N VAL A 96 -4.58 11.90 -10.08
CA VAL A 96 -3.25 11.30 -9.99
C VAL A 96 -2.25 12.21 -10.71
N HIS A 97 -1.19 12.62 -10.02
CA HIS A 97 -0.10 13.44 -10.57
C HIS A 97 1.16 12.59 -10.69
N LEU A 98 1.63 12.38 -11.90
CA LEU A 98 2.77 11.54 -12.23
C LEU A 98 3.98 12.40 -12.58
N LEU A 99 5.09 12.19 -11.88
CA LEU A 99 6.37 12.85 -12.17
C LEU A 99 7.24 11.98 -13.08
N GLY A 100 7.82 12.57 -14.13
CA GLY A 100 8.88 11.97 -14.95
C GLY A 100 8.39 11.29 -16.22
N TYR A 101 7.34 10.46 -16.13
CA TYR A 101 6.78 9.74 -17.28
C TYR A 101 5.64 10.51 -17.96
N GLY A 102 5.41 10.21 -19.25
CA GLY A 102 4.29 10.72 -20.04
C GLY A 102 3.05 9.82 -20.02
N ASP A 103 2.07 10.14 -20.87
CA ASP A 103 0.76 9.46 -20.93
C ASP A 103 0.83 7.96 -21.23
N VAL A 104 1.93 7.49 -21.83
CA VAL A 104 2.15 6.06 -22.12
C VAL A 104 2.13 5.22 -20.84
N TRP A 105 2.58 5.77 -19.71
CA TRP A 105 2.58 5.09 -18.41
C TRP A 105 1.18 4.66 -17.97
N ARG A 106 0.13 5.36 -18.43
CA ARG A 106 -1.27 4.98 -18.18
C ARG A 106 -1.60 3.58 -18.71
N ARG A 107 -0.96 3.16 -19.81
CA ARG A 107 -1.18 1.85 -20.43
C ARG A 107 -0.51 0.70 -19.65
N GLU A 108 0.36 1.02 -18.70
CA GLU A 108 1.02 0.04 -17.83
C GLU A 108 0.19 -0.27 -16.58
N LEU A 109 -0.88 0.48 -16.32
CA LEU A 109 -1.70 0.29 -15.13
C LEU A 109 -2.45 -1.06 -15.18
N PRO A 110 -2.40 -1.86 -14.10
CA PRO A 110 -3.04 -3.17 -14.06
C PRO A 110 -4.56 -3.05 -14.12
N GLY A 111 -5.21 -4.07 -14.70
CA GLY A 111 -6.66 -4.15 -14.79
C GLY A 111 -7.30 -4.51 -13.46
N MET A 112 -8.61 -4.26 -13.34
CA MET A 112 -9.36 -4.74 -12.18
C MET A 112 -9.41 -6.27 -12.18
N GLY A 113 -9.11 -6.89 -11.04
CA GLY A 113 -9.25 -8.31 -10.83
C GLY A 113 -10.72 -8.72 -10.77
N SER A 114 -11.02 -9.96 -11.19
CA SER A 114 -12.39 -10.51 -11.16
C SER A 114 -12.83 -10.98 -9.77
N GLY A 115 -12.38 -10.28 -8.73
CA GLY A 115 -12.46 -10.71 -7.33
C GLY A 115 -13.79 -10.47 -6.63
N ASP A 116 -14.93 -10.41 -7.34
CA ASP A 116 -16.24 -10.28 -6.68
C ASP A 116 -17.46 -10.77 -7.49
N LYS A 117 -17.29 -11.78 -8.36
CA LYS A 117 -18.41 -12.44 -9.06
C LYS A 117 -18.61 -13.92 -8.70
N LYS A 118 -18.02 -14.41 -7.60
CA LYS A 118 -18.10 -15.83 -7.19
C LYS A 118 -18.37 -16.03 -5.69
N SER A 119 -19.43 -15.42 -5.15
CA SER A 119 -19.99 -15.85 -3.85
C SER A 119 -21.50 -16.19 -3.91
N SER A 120 -22.11 -16.29 -5.08
CA SER A 120 -23.55 -16.62 -5.21
C SER A 120 -23.90 -17.88 -6.01
N SER A 121 -22.96 -18.84 -6.20
CA SER A 121 -23.34 -20.11 -6.85
C SER A 121 -22.47 -21.34 -6.53
N SER A 122 -22.23 -21.67 -5.27
CA SER A 122 -21.88 -23.05 -4.91
C SER A 122 -23.16 -23.86 -4.67
N ARG A 123 -23.68 -24.41 -5.78
CA ARG A 123 -24.64 -25.51 -5.80
C ARG A 123 -24.08 -26.62 -4.89
N ARG A 124 -24.83 -26.93 -3.84
CA ARG A 124 -24.55 -28.06 -2.93
C ARG A 124 -24.57 -29.34 -3.75
N GLU A 125 -23.43 -30.00 -3.83
CA GLU A 125 -23.37 -31.40 -4.25
C GLU A 125 -22.65 -32.16 -3.13
N SER A 126 -23.40 -33.07 -2.55
CA SER A 126 -23.12 -33.80 -1.31
C SER A 126 -22.37 -35.09 -1.60
N LEU A 127 -21.18 -35.29 -1.03
CA LEU A 127 -20.55 -36.61 -0.83
C LEU A 127 -19.70 -36.62 0.47
N PRO A 128 -19.46 -37.79 1.08
CA PRO A 128 -19.71 -37.98 2.52
C PRO A 128 -18.46 -38.08 3.42
N ALA A 129 -18.67 -37.63 4.66
CA ALA A 129 -18.15 -38.15 5.93
C ALA A 129 -16.72 -38.74 5.98
N ALA A 130 -15.70 -37.88 6.04
CA ALA A 130 -14.39 -38.23 6.60
C ALA A 130 -13.63 -36.99 7.08
N ASP A 131 -14.21 -36.16 7.98
CA ASP A 131 -13.48 -34.99 8.47
C ASP A 131 -13.80 -34.55 9.90
N ASP A 132 -13.54 -35.44 10.87
CA ASP A 132 -13.61 -35.09 12.29
C ASP A 132 -12.23 -35.06 12.98
N LYS A 133 -11.13 -35.15 12.21
CA LYS A 133 -9.75 -35.10 12.74
C LYS A 133 -8.97 -33.82 12.41
N MET A 134 -9.48 -32.92 11.55
CA MET A 134 -8.76 -31.71 11.13
C MET A 134 -9.38 -30.40 11.65
N LYS A 135 -10.41 -30.46 12.51
CA LYS A 135 -11.08 -29.25 13.06
C LYS A 135 -10.26 -28.47 14.09
N ILE A 136 -9.16 -29.03 14.61
CA ILE A 136 -8.34 -28.36 15.64
C ILE A 136 -7.38 -27.34 15.01
N ALA A 137 -6.81 -27.63 13.83
CA ALA A 137 -5.87 -26.73 13.15
C ALA A 137 -6.53 -25.39 12.76
N TRP A 138 -7.79 -25.43 12.30
CA TRP A 138 -8.56 -24.23 11.97
C TRP A 138 -8.88 -23.34 13.18
N ARG A 139 -8.99 -23.93 14.38
CA ARG A 139 -9.32 -23.17 15.61
C ARG A 139 -8.12 -22.39 16.15
N TYR A 140 -6.88 -22.79 15.86
CA TYR A 140 -5.70 -22.05 16.28
C TYR A 140 -5.35 -20.89 15.34
N GLU A 141 -5.67 -20.97 14.05
CA GLU A 141 -5.56 -19.83 13.13
C GLU A 141 -6.48 -18.67 13.56
N THR A 142 -7.65 -19.00 14.12
CA THR A 142 -8.58 -18.00 14.69
C THR A 142 -8.16 -17.46 16.06
N LEU A 143 -7.26 -18.14 16.78
CA LEU A 143 -6.76 -17.72 18.10
C LEU A 143 -5.44 -16.93 18.02
N GLY A 144 -4.60 -17.16 17.00
CA GLY A 144 -3.37 -16.38 16.76
C GLY A 144 -3.60 -14.91 16.40
N ASN A 145 -4.82 -14.55 15.99
CA ASN A 145 -5.26 -13.17 15.71
C ASN A 145 -5.81 -12.42 16.93
N ALA A 146 -5.58 -12.89 18.16
CA ALA A 146 -6.11 -12.26 19.38
C ALA A 146 -5.53 -10.86 19.68
N TYR A 147 -4.40 -10.46 19.10
CA TYR A 147 -3.93 -9.05 19.15
C TYR A 147 -4.63 -8.13 18.14
N SER A 148 -5.50 -8.69 17.28
CA SER A 148 -6.28 -7.95 16.29
C SER A 148 -7.75 -7.76 16.69
N ARG A 149 -8.10 -8.08 17.95
CA ARG A 149 -9.50 -8.16 18.41
C ARG A 149 -9.99 -6.99 19.30
N ASN A 150 -9.19 -5.94 19.47
CA ASN A 150 -9.68 -4.67 20.03
C ASN A 150 -10.36 -3.76 19.00
N ASN A 151 -10.60 -4.24 17.77
CA ASN A 151 -11.42 -3.51 16.82
C ASN A 151 -12.63 -4.36 16.45
N THR A 152 -13.65 -4.25 17.30
CA THR A 152 -15.01 -4.72 17.01
C THR A 152 -15.44 -4.18 15.65
N SER A 153 -15.62 -5.09 14.69
CA SER A 153 -16.57 -4.92 13.59
C SER A 153 -17.97 -4.85 14.20
N VAL A 154 -18.33 -3.67 14.71
CA VAL A 154 -19.72 -3.26 14.73
C VAL A 154 -20.01 -2.87 13.29
N GLU A 155 -20.64 -3.78 12.55
CA GLU A 155 -21.38 -3.40 11.35
C GLU A 155 -22.38 -2.30 11.78
N PRO A 156 -22.28 -1.07 11.27
CA PRO A 156 -23.46 -0.23 11.23
C PRO A 156 -24.34 -0.88 10.17
N LYS A 157 -25.51 -1.39 10.58
CA LYS A 157 -26.63 -1.59 9.65
C LYS A 157 -26.95 -0.23 9.02
N ALA A 158 -26.26 0.11 7.94
CA ALA A 158 -26.60 1.23 7.08
C ALA A 158 -27.45 0.69 5.93
N CYS A 159 -28.62 1.30 5.80
CA CYS A 159 -29.65 1.04 4.82
C CYS A 159 -29.10 1.13 3.38
N GLY A 160 -29.72 0.37 2.47
CA GLY A 160 -29.24 0.05 1.12
C GLY A 160 -28.61 1.19 0.30
N LYS A 161 -27.39 0.92 -0.17
CA LYS A 161 -26.74 1.33 -1.44
C LYS A 161 -25.48 0.46 -1.57
N GLU A 162 -25.14 0.02 -2.78
CA GLU A 162 -23.94 -0.79 -3.06
C GLU A 162 -22.72 -0.21 -2.29
N GLY A 163 -22.18 -0.97 -1.33
CA GLY A 163 -21.11 -0.50 -0.45
C GLY A 163 -19.88 -0.15 -1.28
N ALA A 164 -19.46 1.11 -1.25
CA ALA A 164 -18.29 1.56 -2.01
C ALA A 164 -17.03 0.79 -1.55
N ILE A 165 -16.43 0.04 -2.47
CA ILE A 165 -15.22 -0.76 -2.24
C ILE A 165 -14.06 0.18 -1.88
N PHE A 166 -13.39 -0.07 -0.75
CA PHE A 166 -12.28 0.77 -0.27
C PHE A 166 -10.94 0.49 -0.98
N CYS A 167 -10.67 -0.77 -1.29
CA CYS A 167 -9.48 -1.24 -1.99
C CYS A 167 -9.91 -2.28 -3.02
N HIS A 168 -9.62 -2.03 -4.29
CA HIS A 168 -9.91 -3.00 -5.34
C HIS A 168 -8.77 -4.01 -5.45
N SER A 169 -9.08 -5.21 -5.95
CA SER A 169 -8.05 -6.16 -6.36
C SER A 169 -7.63 -5.86 -7.80
N PHE A 170 -6.34 -5.93 -8.08
CA PHE A 170 -5.77 -5.70 -9.40
C PHE A 170 -5.14 -6.98 -9.96
N ASP A 171 -5.26 -7.15 -11.27
CA ASP A 171 -4.77 -8.29 -12.03
C ASP A 171 -3.73 -7.80 -13.06
N LEU A 172 -2.49 -8.25 -12.90
CA LEU A 172 -1.35 -7.85 -13.73
C LEU A 172 -1.42 -8.42 -15.15
N THR A 173 -2.22 -9.47 -15.37
CA THR A 173 -2.44 -10.03 -16.71
C THR A 173 -3.32 -9.11 -17.57
N LYS A 174 -4.05 -8.19 -16.94
CA LYS A 174 -4.97 -7.25 -17.58
C LYS A 174 -4.42 -5.83 -17.55
N ARG A 175 -5.05 -4.95 -18.32
CA ARG A 175 -4.79 -3.50 -18.30
C ARG A 175 -6.03 -2.75 -17.90
N LEU A 176 -5.84 -1.60 -17.26
CA LEU A 176 -6.93 -0.76 -16.78
C LEU A 176 -7.75 -0.22 -17.97
N GLU A 177 -8.99 -0.67 -18.09
CA GLU A 177 -9.90 -0.21 -19.13
C GLU A 177 -10.41 1.20 -18.83
N ASN A 178 -10.67 1.98 -19.88
CA ASN A 178 -11.18 3.36 -19.77
C ASN A 178 -12.56 3.43 -19.10
N SER A 179 -13.37 2.37 -19.19
CA SER A 179 -14.67 2.23 -18.53
C SER A 179 -14.60 2.34 -17.01
N HIS A 180 -13.50 1.86 -16.42
CA HIS A 180 -13.29 1.84 -14.98
C HIS A 180 -12.65 3.14 -14.45
N ILE A 181 -12.15 4.01 -15.33
CA ILE A 181 -11.43 5.22 -14.94
C ILE A 181 -12.44 6.36 -14.69
N LYS A 182 -12.58 6.74 -13.43
CA LYS A 182 -13.40 7.89 -12.98
C LYS A 182 -12.54 9.13 -12.72
N GLY A 183 -11.25 8.92 -12.42
CA GLY A 183 -10.29 9.96 -12.06
C GLY A 183 -9.56 10.58 -13.26
N LYS A 184 -8.63 11.49 -12.97
CA LYS A 184 -7.79 12.16 -13.98
C LYS A 184 -6.32 11.88 -13.70
N LEU A 185 -5.58 11.55 -14.76
CA LEU A 185 -4.12 11.44 -14.72
C LEU A 185 -3.50 12.71 -15.30
N PHE A 186 -2.63 13.35 -14.53
CA PHE A 186 -1.81 14.48 -14.95
C PHE A 186 -0.36 14.05 -14.99
N THR A 187 0.23 14.06 -16.19
CA THR A 187 1.62 13.66 -16.38
C THR A 187 2.52 14.88 -16.50
N SER A 188 3.69 14.83 -15.88
CA SER A 188 4.76 15.82 -16.06
C SER A 188 6.00 15.10 -16.59
N PRO A 189 6.05 14.83 -17.91
CA PRO A 189 7.18 14.15 -18.52
C PRO A 189 8.44 15.01 -18.39
N MET A 190 9.59 14.36 -18.16
CA MET A 190 10.86 15.07 -18.26
C MET A 190 11.10 15.48 -19.71
N ALA A 191 11.51 16.73 -19.94
CA ALA A 191 11.81 17.22 -21.29
C ALA A 191 13.01 16.46 -21.87
N ASP A 192 13.00 16.21 -23.19
CA ASP A 192 14.09 15.52 -23.88
C ASP A 192 15.44 16.17 -23.56
N SER A 193 16.36 15.33 -23.09
CA SER A 193 17.75 15.68 -22.71
C SER A 193 18.59 16.24 -23.88
N LEU A 194 18.01 16.33 -25.08
CA LEU A 194 18.63 16.88 -26.29
C LEU A 194 18.42 18.40 -26.44
N SER A 195 17.52 19.00 -25.66
CA SER A 195 17.36 20.45 -25.61
C SER A 195 18.35 21.05 -24.60
N SER A 196 19.12 22.04 -25.05
CA SER A 196 20.09 22.78 -24.23
C SER A 196 19.45 23.29 -22.93
N GLN A 197 19.76 22.61 -21.83
CA GLN A 197 19.61 23.02 -20.42
C GLN A 197 18.27 23.69 -20.01
N PRO A 198 17.17 22.95 -19.81
CA PRO A 198 16.24 23.34 -18.77
C PRO A 198 16.86 23.01 -17.40
N ASP A 199 17.13 24.02 -16.58
CA ASP A 199 17.56 23.83 -15.19
C ASP A 199 16.59 22.88 -14.48
N GLN A 200 17.06 21.72 -14.04
CA GLN A 200 16.27 20.68 -13.40
C GLN A 200 15.59 21.17 -12.11
N ALA A 201 16.10 22.24 -11.48
CA ALA A 201 15.37 22.93 -10.41
C ALA A 201 14.00 23.42 -10.89
N ILE A 202 13.92 23.94 -12.11
CA ILE A 202 12.71 24.48 -12.71
C ILE A 202 11.72 23.35 -12.93
N PHE A 203 12.16 22.16 -13.35
CA PHE A 203 11.28 21.00 -13.53
C PHE A 203 10.56 20.61 -12.23
N PHE A 204 11.32 20.40 -11.15
CA PHE A 204 10.73 20.06 -9.85
C PHE A 204 9.83 21.18 -9.29
N LYS A 205 10.27 22.43 -9.40
CA LYS A 205 9.48 23.60 -8.95
C LYS A 205 8.18 23.74 -9.75
N LYS A 206 8.24 23.58 -11.08
CA LYS A 206 7.08 23.64 -11.97
C LYS A 206 6.09 22.54 -11.63
N PHE A 207 6.56 21.30 -11.45
CA PHE A 207 5.70 20.20 -11.02
C PHE A 207 4.97 20.52 -9.70
N LEU A 208 5.68 20.96 -8.65
CA LEU A 208 5.05 21.30 -7.38
C LEU A 208 4.05 22.47 -7.52
N SER A 209 4.37 23.47 -8.34
CA SER A 209 3.48 24.60 -8.63
C SER A 209 2.22 24.14 -9.37
N ASP A 210 2.35 23.28 -10.36
CA ASP A 210 1.23 22.74 -11.15
C ASP A 210 0.32 21.89 -10.27
N VAL A 211 0.88 21.03 -9.41
CA VAL A 211 0.10 20.26 -8.44
C VAL A 211 -0.63 21.19 -7.47
N ALA A 212 0.06 22.19 -6.91
CA ALA A 212 -0.53 23.15 -5.99
C ALA A 212 -1.67 23.97 -6.64
N ALA A 213 -1.51 24.38 -7.90
CA ALA A 213 -2.55 25.08 -8.66
C ALA A 213 -3.77 24.19 -8.90
N ARG A 214 -3.56 22.91 -9.25
CA ARG A 214 -4.65 21.95 -9.47
C ARG A 214 -5.44 21.66 -8.20
N ILE A 215 -4.77 21.56 -7.05
CA ILE A 215 -5.43 21.37 -5.74
C ILE A 215 -6.27 22.59 -5.37
N LYS A 216 -5.77 23.81 -5.61
CA LYS A 216 -6.53 25.05 -5.35
C LYS A 216 -7.78 25.17 -6.22
N ASN A 217 -7.69 24.68 -7.46
CA ASN A 217 -8.77 24.76 -8.44
C ASN A 217 -9.77 23.60 -8.36
N SER A 218 -9.54 22.63 -7.47
CA SER A 218 -10.41 21.47 -7.29
C SER A 218 -11.27 21.60 -6.02
N PRO A 219 -12.44 20.94 -5.96
CA PRO A 219 -13.29 20.95 -4.77
C PRO A 219 -12.56 20.43 -3.53
N THR A 220 -12.97 20.87 -2.34
CA THR A 220 -12.30 20.44 -1.10
C THR A 220 -12.44 18.94 -0.80
N SER A 221 -13.38 18.28 -1.47
CA SER A 221 -13.63 16.83 -1.42
C SER A 221 -12.75 16.03 -2.39
N SER A 222 -11.96 16.65 -3.27
CA SER A 222 -11.14 15.89 -4.23
C SER A 222 -9.83 15.42 -3.61
N VAL A 223 -9.46 14.17 -3.88
CA VAL A 223 -8.19 13.59 -3.44
C VAL A 223 -7.17 13.65 -4.57
N HIS A 224 -5.92 13.96 -4.22
CA HIS A 224 -4.77 14.06 -5.09
C HIS A 224 -3.69 13.06 -4.66
N ARG A 225 -3.28 12.21 -5.59
CA ARG A 225 -2.22 11.21 -5.39
C ARG A 225 -1.00 11.61 -6.19
N ILE A 226 0.11 11.90 -5.53
CA ILE A 226 1.40 12.14 -6.18
C ILE A 226 2.12 10.80 -6.31
N VAL A 227 2.56 10.49 -7.54
CA VAL A 227 3.25 9.26 -7.89
C VAL A 227 4.60 9.64 -8.48
N VAL A 228 5.68 9.17 -7.84
CA VAL A 228 7.06 9.44 -8.29
C VAL A 228 7.79 8.11 -8.49
N PRO A 229 7.70 7.51 -9.69
CA PRO A 229 8.39 6.27 -9.98
C PRO A 229 9.89 6.50 -10.18
N SER A 230 10.68 5.54 -9.69
CA SER A 230 12.13 5.45 -9.82
C SER A 230 12.84 6.80 -9.67
N LEU A 231 12.63 7.46 -8.52
CA LEU A 231 13.22 8.75 -8.18
C LEU A 231 14.74 8.72 -8.39
N LEU A 232 15.26 9.71 -9.11
CA LEU A 232 16.68 9.82 -9.49
C LEU A 232 17.22 8.70 -10.41
N SER A 233 16.36 7.86 -10.99
CA SER A 233 16.81 6.89 -12.00
C SER A 233 17.49 7.60 -13.19
N PRO A 234 18.70 7.17 -13.61
CA PRO A 234 19.38 7.72 -14.78
C PRO A 234 18.59 7.58 -16.10
N THR A 235 17.58 6.70 -16.14
CA THR A 235 16.70 6.53 -17.30
C THR A 235 15.74 7.70 -17.50
N LEU A 236 15.48 8.48 -16.45
CA LEU A 236 14.53 9.59 -16.45
C LEU A 236 15.19 10.90 -16.08
N TYR A 237 16.05 10.88 -15.06
CA TYR A 237 16.65 12.06 -14.46
C TYR A 237 18.07 12.26 -14.95
N SER A 238 18.46 13.52 -15.20
CA SER A 238 19.85 13.83 -15.49
C SER A 238 20.73 13.77 -14.23
N SER A 239 22.04 13.68 -14.40
CA SER A 239 23.00 13.71 -13.30
C SER A 239 22.88 14.96 -12.41
N GLY A 240 22.42 16.08 -12.98
CA GLY A 240 22.14 17.30 -12.23
C GLY A 240 21.06 17.13 -11.16
N SER A 241 20.05 16.29 -11.41
CA SER A 241 18.95 16.05 -10.45
C SER A 241 19.41 15.41 -9.15
N CYS A 242 20.55 14.71 -9.16
CA CYS A 242 21.13 14.08 -7.97
C CYS A 242 21.80 15.07 -7.02
N ARG A 243 21.98 16.34 -7.41
CA ARG A 243 22.61 17.33 -6.54
C ARG A 243 21.68 17.66 -5.35
N PRO A 244 22.19 17.64 -4.10
CA PRO A 244 21.35 17.79 -2.91
C PRO A 244 20.43 19.00 -2.93
N TYR A 245 20.90 20.15 -3.41
CA TYR A 245 20.09 21.37 -3.44
C TYR A 245 18.89 21.30 -4.41
N HIS A 246 18.91 20.44 -5.42
CA HIS A 246 17.74 20.23 -6.30
C HIS A 246 16.76 19.26 -5.66
N ILE A 247 17.22 18.05 -5.33
CA ILE A 247 16.37 16.98 -4.83
C ILE A 247 15.82 17.25 -3.42
N LEU A 248 16.63 17.79 -2.50
CA LEU A 248 16.18 18.06 -1.14
C LEU A 248 15.23 19.26 -1.10
N GLN A 249 15.43 20.28 -1.95
CA GLN A 249 14.46 21.37 -2.08
C GLN A 249 13.13 20.87 -2.65
N PHE A 250 13.18 19.96 -3.64
CA PHE A 250 11.97 19.31 -4.16
C PHE A 250 11.23 18.54 -3.06
N LEU A 251 11.91 17.65 -2.34
CA LEU A 251 11.30 16.84 -1.29
C LEU A 251 10.79 17.70 -0.12
N HIS A 252 11.52 18.75 0.25
CA HIS A 252 11.06 19.73 1.23
C HIS A 252 9.80 20.46 0.74
N GLY A 253 9.75 20.86 -0.53
CA GLY A 253 8.57 21.47 -1.14
C GLY A 253 7.37 20.51 -1.23
N LEU A 254 7.62 19.24 -1.53
CA LEU A 254 6.62 18.17 -1.52
C LEU A 254 6.04 18.01 -0.11
N ARG A 255 6.90 17.91 0.91
CA ARG A 255 6.48 17.84 2.32
C ARG A 255 5.66 19.06 2.71
N ALA A 256 6.09 20.27 2.36
CA ALA A 256 5.34 21.49 2.61
C ALA A 256 3.94 21.48 1.95
N LEU A 257 3.84 20.93 0.73
CA LEU A 257 2.57 20.79 0.02
C LEU A 257 1.63 19.79 0.73
N LEU A 258 2.16 18.65 1.19
CA LEU A 258 1.43 17.65 1.94
C LEU A 258 0.86 18.22 3.25
N ARG A 259 1.65 19.02 3.96
CA ARG A 259 1.22 19.67 5.22
C ARG A 259 0.28 20.85 5.00
N ARG A 260 0.30 21.48 3.82
CA ARG A 260 -0.64 22.55 3.46
C ARG A 260 -2.04 22.04 3.13
N TYR A 261 -2.15 20.84 2.58
CA TYR A 261 -3.44 20.25 2.15
C TYR A 261 -3.71 18.87 2.80
N PRO A 262 -3.63 18.73 4.13
CA PRO A 262 -3.57 17.43 4.79
C PRO A 262 -4.81 16.54 4.60
N GLY A 263 -5.96 17.11 4.21
CA GLY A 263 -7.19 16.36 3.95
C GLY A 263 -7.38 15.92 2.50
N GLN A 264 -6.46 16.22 1.59
CA GLN A 264 -6.68 16.03 0.14
C GLN A 264 -5.52 15.37 -0.58
N ILE A 265 -4.29 15.45 -0.09
CA ILE A 265 -3.12 15.02 -0.85
C ILE A 265 -2.38 13.87 -0.18
N VAL A 266 -1.81 12.98 -0.97
CA VAL A 266 -0.95 11.88 -0.49
C VAL A 266 0.12 11.59 -1.54
N ALA A 267 1.32 11.19 -1.13
CA ALA A 267 2.43 10.94 -2.05
C ALA A 267 3.09 9.58 -1.85
N MET A 268 3.38 8.89 -2.95
CA MET A 268 4.17 7.66 -2.93
C MET A 268 5.29 7.76 -3.96
N ALA A 269 6.50 7.40 -3.55
CA ALA A 269 7.68 7.44 -4.39
C ALA A 269 8.48 6.14 -4.25
N THR A 270 9.20 5.77 -5.30
CA THR A 270 10.15 4.65 -5.25
C THR A 270 11.57 5.11 -5.48
N LEU A 271 12.55 4.51 -4.83
CA LEU A 271 13.98 4.82 -4.97
C LEU A 271 14.81 3.54 -5.18
N PRO A 272 15.57 3.42 -6.29
CA PRO A 272 16.46 2.28 -6.49
C PRO A 272 17.71 2.42 -5.59
N ILE A 273 17.74 1.69 -4.48
CA ILE A 273 18.83 1.78 -3.49
C ILE A 273 20.11 1.06 -3.94
N SER A 274 20.07 0.30 -5.03
CA SER A 274 21.29 -0.17 -5.72
C SER A 274 22.11 0.97 -6.33
N LEU A 275 21.47 2.08 -6.71
CA LEU A 275 22.13 3.29 -7.19
C LEU A 275 22.31 4.34 -6.08
N PHE A 276 21.36 4.39 -5.15
CA PHE A 276 21.35 5.33 -4.03
C PHE A 276 21.35 4.59 -2.69
N PRO A 277 22.47 3.96 -2.28
CA PRO A 277 22.52 3.13 -1.09
C PRO A 277 22.15 3.93 0.16
N ARG A 278 21.52 3.27 1.13
CA ARG A 278 21.08 3.90 2.40
C ARG A 278 22.23 4.45 3.24
N SER A 279 23.44 3.94 3.05
CA SER A 279 24.67 4.45 3.66
C SER A 279 25.06 5.83 3.13
N ALA A 280 24.54 6.26 1.97
CA ALA A 280 24.78 7.59 1.44
C ALA A 280 23.98 8.64 2.22
N GLY A 281 24.65 9.73 2.61
CA GLY A 281 24.01 10.83 3.33
C GLY A 281 22.80 11.42 2.59
N LEU A 282 22.86 11.49 1.25
CA LEU A 282 21.74 11.96 0.44
C LEU A 282 20.48 11.09 0.63
N THR A 283 20.63 9.76 0.55
CA THR A 283 19.52 8.83 0.78
C THR A 283 18.96 8.97 2.17
N ARG A 284 19.81 9.15 3.18
CA ARG A 284 19.36 9.38 4.56
C ARG A 284 18.53 10.66 4.69
N TRP A 285 18.95 11.75 4.04
CA TRP A 285 18.16 12.98 3.99
C TRP A 285 16.82 12.79 3.28
N MET A 286 16.78 12.02 2.20
CA MET A 286 15.52 11.68 1.54
C MET A 286 14.59 10.93 2.50
N GLU A 287 15.07 9.88 3.17
CA GLU A 287 14.30 9.11 4.16
C GLU A 287 13.68 9.97 5.26
N LEU A 288 14.40 10.99 5.74
CA LEU A 288 13.93 11.90 6.77
C LEU A 288 12.86 12.89 6.29
N LEU A 289 12.83 13.20 4.98
CA LEU A 289 11.83 14.11 4.41
C LEU A 289 10.50 13.40 4.12
N PHE A 290 10.53 12.09 3.90
CA PHE A 290 9.34 11.24 3.79
C PHE A 290 8.78 10.85 5.17
N ASP A 291 7.47 10.66 5.26
CA ASP A 291 6.81 10.32 6.54
C ASP A 291 6.90 8.83 6.86
N GLY A 292 7.02 7.98 5.83
CA GLY A 292 7.27 6.56 5.93
C GLY A 292 8.33 6.09 4.93
N CYS A 293 9.04 5.04 5.28
CA CYS A 293 10.09 4.43 4.49
C CYS A 293 10.03 2.91 4.63
N LEU A 294 9.86 2.23 3.50
CA LEU A 294 9.84 0.78 3.37
C LEU A 294 10.97 0.33 2.45
N GLU A 295 11.58 -0.81 2.72
CA GLU A 295 12.63 -1.40 1.90
C GLU A 295 12.20 -2.79 1.42
N LEU A 296 12.08 -2.94 0.10
CA LEU A 296 11.90 -4.20 -0.59
C LEU A 296 13.27 -4.80 -0.88
N ILE A 297 13.48 -6.02 -0.42
CA ILE A 297 14.70 -6.81 -0.62
C ILE A 297 14.30 -8.05 -1.43
N PRO A 298 14.33 -7.98 -2.76
CA PRO A 298 14.12 -9.14 -3.62
C PRO A 298 15.13 -10.23 -3.27
N LEU A 299 14.63 -11.44 -3.03
CA LEU A 299 15.49 -12.60 -2.87
C LEU A 299 15.81 -13.13 -4.26
N GLN A 300 17.09 -13.27 -4.58
CA GLN A 300 17.53 -13.96 -5.77
C GLN A 300 17.25 -15.45 -5.60
N GLN A 301 16.00 -15.87 -5.81
CA GLN A 301 15.74 -17.29 -5.96
C GLN A 301 16.41 -17.75 -7.26
N GLN A 302 17.43 -18.59 -7.09
CA GLN A 302 18.04 -19.40 -8.13
C GLN A 302 16.92 -19.96 -9.01
N SER A 303 16.90 -19.55 -10.26
CA SER A 303 15.93 -19.87 -11.29
C SER A 303 15.91 -21.35 -11.71
N GLN A 304 16.34 -22.31 -10.86
CA GLN A 304 16.60 -23.69 -11.30
C GLN A 304 16.32 -24.83 -10.30
N ILE A 305 15.39 -24.69 -9.35
CA ILE A 305 14.87 -25.88 -8.62
C ILE A 305 13.35 -25.93 -8.70
N ALA A 306 12.91 -26.65 -9.73
CA ALA A 306 11.63 -27.32 -9.93
C ALA A 306 10.36 -26.48 -9.73
N LEU A 307 9.74 -26.14 -10.87
CA LEU A 307 8.29 -26.02 -11.02
C LEU A 307 7.64 -27.36 -10.66
N GLU A 308 7.53 -27.66 -9.37
CA GLU A 308 6.53 -28.60 -8.89
C GLU A 308 5.19 -27.84 -8.86
N PRO A 309 4.19 -28.23 -9.68
CA PRO A 309 2.86 -27.61 -9.63
C PRO A 309 2.25 -27.88 -8.24
N GLY A 310 2.17 -26.83 -7.41
CA GLY A 310 1.62 -26.91 -6.05
C GLY A 310 2.42 -26.19 -4.96
N LYS A 311 3.65 -25.72 -5.21
CA LYS A 311 4.46 -24.92 -4.27
C LYS A 311 4.54 -23.43 -4.65
N GLU A 312 3.40 -22.78 -4.87
CA GLU A 312 3.33 -21.34 -5.18
C GLU A 312 3.60 -20.41 -3.98
N ASP A 313 3.87 -20.96 -2.79
CA ASP A 313 3.96 -20.18 -1.55
C ASP A 313 5.38 -19.73 -1.17
N LYS A 314 6.32 -19.76 -2.13
CA LYS A 314 7.68 -19.27 -1.88
C LYS A 314 7.70 -17.74 -1.94
N SER A 315 8.14 -17.11 -0.86
CA SER A 315 8.37 -15.66 -0.78
C SER A 315 9.37 -15.21 -1.85
N GLN A 316 9.04 -14.16 -2.62
CA GLN A 316 9.91 -13.60 -3.66
C GLN A 316 10.89 -12.56 -3.11
N GLY A 317 10.62 -12.04 -1.92
CA GLY A 317 11.52 -11.11 -1.24
C GLY A 317 11.11 -10.84 0.20
N LEU A 318 11.98 -10.11 0.90
CA LEU A 318 11.73 -9.59 2.24
C LEU A 318 11.30 -8.13 2.17
N LEU A 319 10.44 -7.72 3.09
CA LEU A 319 10.04 -6.33 3.28
C LEU A 319 10.51 -5.88 4.67
N ARG A 320 11.27 -4.79 4.71
CA ARG A 320 11.71 -4.17 5.96
C ARG A 320 11.03 -2.81 6.13
N VAL A 321 10.49 -2.58 7.32
CA VAL A 321 9.83 -1.33 7.69
C VAL A 321 10.83 -0.46 8.45
N HIS A 322 11.23 0.68 7.88
CA HIS A 322 12.14 1.63 8.53
C HIS A 322 11.40 2.74 9.26
N SER A 323 10.34 3.23 8.63
CA SER A 323 9.42 4.19 9.25
C SER A 323 8.03 4.05 8.65
N LEU A 324 7.04 4.43 9.45
CA LEU A 324 5.62 4.42 9.11
C LEU A 324 5.05 5.82 9.31
N PRO A 325 4.22 6.30 8.36
CA PRO A 325 3.59 7.61 8.46
C PRO A 325 2.82 7.76 9.77
N VAL A 326 2.80 8.97 10.33
CA VAL A 326 2.12 9.34 11.59
C VAL A 326 2.73 8.71 12.85
N PHE A 327 3.01 7.41 12.84
CA PHE A 327 3.49 6.67 14.02
C PHE A 327 4.88 7.15 14.46
N HIS A 328 5.85 7.18 13.55
CA HIS A 328 7.22 7.56 13.90
C HIS A 328 7.34 9.06 14.19
N GLU A 329 6.50 9.90 13.57
CA GLU A 329 6.45 11.34 13.87
C GLU A 329 5.94 11.63 15.29
N LYS A 330 5.09 10.76 15.83
CA LYS A 330 4.57 10.86 17.20
C LYS A 330 5.52 10.25 18.25
N GLY A 331 6.75 9.90 17.88
CA GLY A 331 7.71 9.25 18.78
C GLY A 331 7.49 7.73 18.92
N GLY A 332 6.75 7.12 18.00
CA GLY A 332 6.59 5.67 17.92
C GLY A 332 7.93 5.01 17.53
N GLY A 333 8.70 4.60 18.53
CA GLY A 333 10.01 3.96 18.33
C GLY A 333 10.45 3.03 19.47
N LEU A 334 9.67 2.92 20.56
CA LEU A 334 10.05 2.05 21.66
C LEU A 334 9.59 0.60 21.48
N GLU A 335 8.36 0.31 21.07
CA GLU A 335 7.94 -1.07 20.77
C GLU A 335 6.74 -1.08 19.81
N GLY A 336 6.99 -1.48 18.56
CA GLY A 336 5.94 -1.83 17.61
C GLY A 336 6.15 -3.24 17.12
N SER A 337 5.10 -4.08 17.13
CA SER A 337 5.15 -5.47 16.64
C SER A 337 5.72 -5.60 15.20
N TRP A 338 5.67 -4.53 14.41
CA TRP A 338 6.18 -4.45 13.04
C TRP A 338 7.71 -4.31 12.95
N SER A 339 8.39 -3.79 13.98
CA SER A 339 9.86 -3.68 13.98
C SER A 339 10.55 -5.03 14.22
N ARG A 340 9.84 -6.04 14.72
CA ARG A 340 10.41 -7.32 15.18
C ARG A 340 10.01 -8.51 14.32
N LYS A 341 9.11 -8.32 13.34
CA LYS A 341 8.67 -9.37 12.43
C LYS A 341 9.28 -9.09 11.07
N ASP A 342 10.17 -9.97 10.63
CA ASP A 342 10.57 -10.01 9.23
C ASP A 342 9.30 -10.22 8.39
N LEU A 343 9.05 -9.34 7.44
CA LEU A 343 7.95 -9.47 6.50
C LEU A 343 8.51 -10.01 5.19
N SER A 344 7.67 -10.70 4.45
CA SER A 344 7.95 -11.18 3.11
C SER A 344 6.87 -10.71 2.17
N PHE A 345 7.23 -10.61 0.89
CA PHE A 345 6.28 -10.30 -0.15
C PHE A 345 6.31 -11.36 -1.25
N LYS A 346 5.14 -11.56 -1.86
CA LYS A 346 4.97 -12.35 -3.08
C LYS A 346 4.16 -11.55 -4.09
N LEU A 347 4.56 -11.61 -5.35
CA LEU A 347 3.81 -11.04 -6.45
C LEU A 347 3.24 -12.19 -7.30
N SER A 348 1.92 -12.28 -7.36
CA SER A 348 1.23 -13.15 -8.30
C SER A 348 0.49 -12.32 -9.33
N ALA A 349 0.38 -12.84 -10.56
CA ALA A 349 -0.29 -12.14 -11.64
C ALA A 349 -1.79 -11.92 -11.36
N SER A 350 -2.46 -12.87 -10.69
CA SER A 350 -3.90 -12.85 -10.43
C SER A 350 -4.29 -12.28 -9.07
N SER A 351 -3.49 -12.52 -8.02
CA SER A 351 -3.77 -12.05 -6.67
C SER A 351 -3.05 -10.74 -6.31
N GLY A 352 -2.21 -10.23 -7.22
CA GLY A 352 -1.41 -9.03 -6.99
C GLY A 352 -0.28 -9.26 -5.98
N LEU A 353 0.20 -8.16 -5.39
CA LEU A 353 1.26 -8.18 -4.38
C LEU A 353 0.67 -8.42 -3.00
N VAL A 354 1.18 -9.44 -2.29
CA VAL A 354 0.75 -9.78 -0.93
C VAL A 354 1.95 -9.74 0.01
N ILE A 355 1.80 -9.01 1.11
CA ILE A 355 2.79 -8.91 2.21
C ILE A 355 2.31 -9.79 3.37
N THR A 356 3.17 -10.68 3.85
CA THR A 356 2.88 -11.60 4.97
C THR A 356 4.08 -11.71 5.92
N PRO A 357 3.90 -12.09 7.19
CA PRO A 357 5.02 -12.43 8.05
C PRO A 357 5.92 -13.48 7.41
N TYR A 358 7.22 -13.22 7.36
CA TYR A 358 8.18 -14.19 6.86
C TYR A 358 8.23 -15.38 7.82
N SER A 359 8.07 -16.58 7.25
CA SER A 359 8.20 -17.85 7.97
C SER A 359 9.25 -18.68 7.24
N LEU A 360 10.24 -19.15 7.99
CA LEU A 360 11.21 -20.09 7.45
C LEU A 360 10.48 -21.43 7.20
N PRO A 361 10.77 -22.11 6.07
CA PRO A 361 10.27 -23.47 5.89
C PRO A 361 10.77 -24.35 7.03
N PRO A 362 9.96 -25.32 7.50
CA PRO A 362 10.36 -26.21 8.57
C PRO A 362 11.65 -26.94 8.20
N VAL A 363 12.64 -26.87 9.10
CA VAL A 363 13.94 -27.53 8.95
C VAL A 363 13.70 -29.05 8.91
N GLY A 364 13.93 -29.66 7.74
CA GLY A 364 13.80 -31.12 7.55
C GLY A 364 13.15 -31.54 6.23
N GLU A 365 12.31 -30.69 5.62
CA GLU A 365 11.65 -31.05 4.34
C GLU A 365 12.63 -31.10 3.17
N GLU A 366 13.73 -30.34 3.18
CA GLU A 366 14.77 -30.42 2.15
C GLU A 366 15.56 -31.73 2.26
N GLU A 367 15.84 -32.22 3.48
CA GLU A 367 16.48 -33.53 3.68
C GLU A 367 15.53 -34.68 3.34
N GLU A 368 14.25 -34.59 3.69
CA GLU A 368 13.27 -35.62 3.33
C GLU A 368 12.97 -35.63 1.82
N ALA A 369 12.88 -34.47 1.17
CA ALA A 369 12.72 -34.40 -0.29
C ALA A 369 13.96 -34.94 -1.02
N ALA A 370 15.17 -34.66 -0.52
CA ALA A 370 16.40 -35.23 -1.05
C ALA A 370 16.49 -36.75 -0.81
N LYS A 371 16.07 -37.25 0.36
CA LYS A 371 16.01 -38.70 0.66
C LYS A 371 14.91 -39.42 -0.13
N ALA A 372 13.78 -38.77 -0.39
CA ALA A 372 12.69 -39.32 -1.20
C ALA A 372 13.07 -39.38 -2.69
N ALA A 373 13.78 -38.36 -3.20
CA ALA A 373 14.33 -38.37 -4.55
C ALA A 373 15.47 -39.40 -4.72
N ALA A 374 16.26 -39.67 -3.67
CA ALA A 374 17.26 -40.73 -3.69
C ALA A 374 16.63 -42.14 -3.71
N LYS A 375 15.52 -42.35 -2.97
CA LYS A 375 14.81 -43.64 -2.95
C LYS A 375 14.05 -43.96 -4.24
N SER A 376 13.60 -42.97 -5.01
CA SER A 376 12.88 -43.19 -6.28
C SER A 376 13.79 -43.53 -7.46
N ASN A 377 15.09 -43.20 -7.37
CA ASN A 377 16.07 -43.58 -8.39
C ASN A 377 16.60 -45.01 -8.21
N ASP A 378 16.52 -45.57 -7.00
CA ASP A 378 17.00 -46.93 -6.71
C ASP A 378 15.99 -48.00 -7.16
N SER A 379 14.70 -47.67 -7.20
CA SER A 379 13.63 -48.60 -7.63
C SER A 379 13.47 -48.72 -9.15
N LYS A 380 14.26 -48.01 -9.97
CA LYS A 380 14.21 -48.04 -11.44
C LYS A 380 15.35 -48.82 -12.10
N LYS A 381 16.22 -49.48 -11.34
CA LYS A 381 17.43 -50.16 -11.87
C LYS A 381 17.36 -51.69 -11.98
N GLU A 382 16.27 -52.35 -11.60
CA GLU A 382 16.16 -53.81 -11.76
C GLU A 382 15.12 -54.19 -12.82
N SER A 383 15.60 -54.45 -14.05
CA SER A 383 15.17 -55.54 -14.95
C SER A 383 15.63 -55.29 -16.39
N LEU A 384 16.88 -55.64 -16.67
CA LEU A 384 17.32 -56.00 -18.03
C LEU A 384 18.25 -57.20 -17.89
N ASP A 385 17.68 -58.41 -17.99
CA ASP A 385 18.44 -59.64 -18.25
C ASP A 385 18.51 -59.87 -19.77
N PHE A 386 19.68 -60.34 -20.20
CA PHE A 386 20.14 -60.55 -21.58
C PHE A 386 19.51 -61.75 -22.28
#